data_AF-A0A813YB07-F1
#
_entry.id   AF-A0A813YB07-F1
#
_cell.length_a   1.000
_cell.length_b   1.000
_cell.length_c   1.000
_cell.angle_alpha   90.00
_cell.angle_beta   90.00
_cell.angle_gamma   90.00
#
_symmetry.space_group_name_H-M   'P 1'
#
loop_
_entity.id
_entity.type
_entity.pdbx_description
1 polymer ?
#
loop_
_entity_poly.entity_id
_entity_poly.type
_entity_poly.pdbx_seq_one_letter_code
_entity_poly.pdbx_strand_id
1 'polypeptide(L)'
;MASSSSNIKCKTCLDGVIECKGCKQTFCDEHFTVHRQKLAVELDHIICDHDILLEQLFESSLSSSANQSSEQPVMDAIDQWEHEMIVKVKQAADVARQKVFQFCNKIHEIVKKDFRLMANDIRAKKLTQNFAETDLQRWKQQLKQFHHLIVPASASITVSTTKSNKIDWTSLIEIEEIADVQLTKLPLKDTFDFSQLTTVKPRLVLDIPFGEWSLFGVSFNSFLHYRHEAPTGKLWLMKTNSDQTVIKWNNNKITDMCWSIYLNRFVLLALTKIYTYDERTNQIQQTSLESNDVDFWSCTCYDQTLLISYGAWGVHVNEFKMGNTWQTVKQWKIKPDELISVIRFSSNNNYVGLAVEAHSRNWHFELRNRQTTDVIWTIQLDNHDRRRFRKRPFDAKK
;
A
#
# COMPACT_ATOMS: atom_id res chain seq x y z
N MET A 1 76.85 18.58 -16.10
CA MET A 1 75.93 18.92 -17.20
C MET A 1 74.51 18.91 -16.67
N ALA A 2 73.69 19.83 -17.16
CA ALA A 2 72.47 20.41 -16.58
C ALA A 2 71.37 19.42 -16.14
N SER A 3 70.80 19.63 -14.94
CA SER A 3 69.45 19.18 -14.61
C SER A 3 68.46 20.15 -15.26
N SER A 4 67.78 19.70 -16.31
CA SER A 4 66.68 20.43 -16.94
C SER A 4 65.49 20.49 -15.99
N SER A 5 65.41 21.55 -15.17
CA SER A 5 64.21 21.90 -14.43
C SER A 5 63.14 22.34 -15.43
N SER A 6 62.28 21.40 -15.85
CA SER A 6 61.06 21.74 -16.57
C SER A 6 60.21 22.62 -15.66
N ASN A 7 60.14 23.92 -15.97
CA ASN A 7 59.22 24.84 -15.30
C ASN A 7 57.79 24.41 -15.62
N ILE A 8 57.22 23.58 -14.75
CA ILE A 8 55.82 23.21 -14.81
C ILE A 8 55.05 24.49 -14.45
N LYS A 9 54.33 25.05 -15.41
CA LYS A 9 53.58 26.29 -15.20
C LYS A 9 52.20 25.98 -14.68
N CYS A 10 51.77 26.75 -13.69
CA CYS A 10 50.38 26.75 -13.26
C CYS A 10 49.50 27.24 -14.42
N LYS A 11 48.26 26.76 -14.50
CA LYS A 11 47.30 27.25 -15.50
C LYS A 11 47.01 28.75 -15.34
N THR A 12 47.10 29.26 -14.11
CA THR A 12 46.73 30.62 -13.75
C THR A 12 47.94 31.53 -13.44
N CYS A 13 49.08 30.94 -13.04
CA CYS A 13 50.32 31.67 -12.75
C CYS A 13 51.56 30.90 -13.24
N LEU A 14 52.78 31.34 -12.91
CA LEU A 14 53.99 30.76 -13.49
C LEU A 14 54.55 29.53 -12.75
N ASP A 15 54.12 29.27 -11.51
CA ASP A 15 54.70 28.24 -10.65
C ASP A 15 53.70 27.10 -10.37
N GLY A 16 53.75 26.03 -11.14
CA GLY A 16 52.87 24.86 -11.00
C GLY A 16 53.53 23.72 -10.23
N VAL A 17 52.81 23.14 -9.27
CA VAL A 17 53.31 22.05 -8.40
C VAL A 17 52.38 20.84 -8.42
N ILE A 18 51.07 21.04 -8.58
CA ILE A 18 50.05 19.99 -8.46
C ILE A 18 49.28 19.81 -9.77
N GLU A 19 49.31 18.61 -10.34
CA GLU A 19 48.47 18.25 -11.50
C GLU A 19 47.12 17.65 -11.08
N CYS A 20 46.02 18.22 -11.58
CA CYS A 20 44.69 17.67 -11.40
C CYS A 20 44.48 16.48 -12.33
N LYS A 21 44.32 15.27 -11.79
CA LYS A 21 44.09 14.04 -12.57
C LYS A 21 42.84 14.08 -13.46
N GLY A 22 41.83 14.88 -13.09
CA GLY A 22 40.59 15.01 -13.84
C GLY A 22 40.76 15.84 -15.11
N CYS A 23 41.16 17.11 -14.98
CA CYS A 23 41.29 18.03 -16.10
C CYS A 23 42.70 18.07 -16.73
N LYS A 24 43.67 17.33 -16.17
CA LYS A 24 45.08 17.25 -16.60
C LYS A 24 45.80 18.60 -16.64
N GLN A 25 45.37 19.54 -15.79
CA GLN A 25 45.98 20.87 -15.68
C GLN A 25 46.81 20.96 -14.41
N THR A 26 47.94 21.66 -14.49
CA THR A 26 48.82 21.91 -13.34
C THR A 26 48.50 23.24 -12.68
N PHE A 27 48.58 23.30 -11.36
CA PHE A 27 48.27 24.47 -10.55
C PHE A 27 49.31 24.66 -9.44
N CYS A 28 49.47 25.89 -8.93
CA CYS A 28 50.08 26.10 -7.61
C CYS A 28 49.08 25.71 -6.50
N ASP A 29 49.53 25.57 -5.26
CA ASP A 29 48.67 25.16 -4.13
C ASP A 29 47.43 26.06 -3.96
N GLU A 30 47.61 27.38 -4.08
CA GLU A 30 46.51 28.35 -3.98
C GLU A 30 45.50 28.20 -5.12
N HIS A 31 45.98 28.14 -6.37
CA HIS A 31 45.11 28.00 -7.54
C HIS A 31 44.48 26.60 -7.65
N PHE A 32 45.12 25.57 -7.10
CA PHE A 32 44.55 24.23 -6.99
C PHE A 32 43.37 24.21 -6.02
N THR A 33 43.48 24.93 -4.90
CA THR A 33 42.40 25.10 -3.93
C THR A 33 41.21 25.82 -4.55
N VAL A 34 41.45 26.91 -5.29
CA VAL A 34 40.40 27.62 -6.04
C VAL A 34 39.76 26.73 -7.11
N HIS A 35 40.55 25.92 -7.83
CA HIS A 35 40.02 24.96 -8.80
C HIS A 35 39.13 23.91 -8.13
N ARG A 36 39.55 23.36 -6.98
CA ARG A 36 38.76 22.42 -6.18
C ARG A 36 37.46 23.05 -5.66
N GLN A 37 37.51 24.30 -5.23
CA GLN A 37 36.34 25.02 -4.75
C GLN A 37 35.31 25.24 -5.87
N LYS A 38 35.76 25.55 -7.10
CA LYS A 38 34.85 25.65 -8.27
C LYS A 38 34.15 24.33 -8.58
N LEU A 39 34.89 23.22 -8.53
CA LEU A 39 34.30 21.87 -8.72
C LEU A 39 33.31 21.50 -7.62
N ALA A 40 33.54 21.94 -6.39
CA ALA A 40 32.59 21.73 -5.29
C ALA A 40 31.27 22.48 -5.54
N VAL A 41 31.35 23.74 -6.00
CA VAL A 41 30.15 24.53 -6.38
C VAL A 41 29.40 23.89 -7.55
N GLU A 42 30.11 23.42 -8.58
CA GLU A 42 29.47 22.70 -9.70
C GLU A 42 28.78 21.41 -9.23
N LEU A 43 29.37 20.69 -8.28
CA LEU A 43 28.76 19.50 -7.69
C LEU A 43 27.52 19.85 -6.87
N ASP A 44 27.55 20.93 -6.09
CA ASP A 44 26.38 21.41 -5.33
C ASP A 44 25.22 21.76 -6.27
N HIS A 45 25.50 22.33 -7.45
CA HIS A 45 24.49 22.58 -8.47
C HIS A 45 23.90 21.28 -9.03
N ILE A 46 24.73 20.28 -9.33
CA ILE A 46 24.26 18.96 -9.81
C ILE A 46 23.40 18.26 -8.74
N ILE A 47 23.77 18.38 -7.46
CA ILE A 47 22.98 17.83 -6.36
C ILE A 47 21.64 18.56 -6.26
N CYS A 48 21.64 19.89 -6.37
CA CYS A 48 20.42 20.68 -6.37
C CYS A 48 19.49 20.31 -7.54
N ASP A 49 20.02 20.19 -8.75
CA ASP A 49 19.27 19.76 -9.93
C ASP A 49 18.71 18.33 -9.77
N HIS A 50 19.51 17.43 -9.21
CA HIS A 50 19.07 16.07 -8.89
C HIS A 50 17.91 16.06 -7.88
N ASP A 51 18.00 16.85 -6.82
CA ASP A 51 16.98 16.93 -5.78
C ASP A 51 15.70 17.56 -6.32
N ILE A 52 15.80 18.58 -7.19
CA ILE A 52 14.67 19.16 -7.92
C ILE A 52 14.02 18.12 -8.83
N LEU A 53 14.80 17.34 -9.59
CA LEU A 53 14.27 16.29 -10.46
C LEU A 53 13.62 15.16 -9.66
N LEU A 54 14.19 14.78 -8.51
CA LEU A 54 13.57 13.83 -7.60
C LEU A 54 12.26 14.38 -7.03
N GLU A 55 12.26 15.63 -6.58
CA GLU A 55 11.06 16.29 -6.07
C GLU A 55 9.98 16.35 -7.15
N GLN A 56 10.31 16.68 -8.40
CA GLN A 56 9.38 16.64 -9.53
C GLN A 56 8.87 15.23 -9.85
N LEU A 57 9.70 14.20 -9.76
CA LEU A 57 9.28 12.79 -9.95
C LEU A 57 8.37 12.31 -8.82
N PHE A 58 8.65 12.72 -7.58
CA PHE A 58 7.82 12.36 -6.43
C PHE A 58 6.53 13.19 -6.37
N GLU A 59 6.59 14.48 -6.67
CA GLU A 59 5.42 15.35 -6.79
C GLU A 59 4.52 14.89 -7.93
N SER A 60 5.05 14.53 -9.11
CA SER A 60 4.26 13.95 -10.20
C SER A 60 3.64 12.60 -9.84
N SER A 61 4.27 11.80 -8.97
CA SER A 61 3.70 10.55 -8.42
C SER A 61 2.68 10.77 -7.29
N LEU A 62 2.73 11.87 -6.55
CA LEU A 62 1.88 12.16 -5.39
C LEU A 62 0.69 13.08 -5.75
N SER A 63 0.87 13.95 -6.75
CA SER A 63 -0.17 14.84 -7.28
C SER A 63 -1.15 14.14 -8.24
N SER A 64 -0.93 12.84 -8.51
CA SER A 64 -1.90 11.92 -9.14
C SER A 64 -3.25 11.83 -8.41
N SER A 65 -3.36 12.44 -7.22
CA SER A 65 -4.61 12.53 -6.46
C SER A 65 -5.33 13.88 -6.57
N ALA A 66 -4.76 14.91 -7.21
CA ALA A 66 -5.35 16.24 -7.11
C ALA A 66 -5.38 17.12 -8.37
N ASN A 67 -4.55 16.97 -9.41
CA ASN A 67 -4.78 17.66 -10.71
C ASN A 67 -3.89 17.11 -11.84
N GLN A 68 -4.52 16.43 -12.81
CA GLN A 68 -4.06 16.13 -14.18
C GLN A 68 -2.60 15.67 -14.35
N SER A 69 -2.33 14.40 -14.06
CA SER A 69 -1.17 13.69 -14.60
C SER A 69 -1.42 13.30 -16.07
N SER A 70 -0.36 13.13 -16.85
CA SER A 70 -0.39 12.65 -18.25
C SER A 70 -0.97 11.24 -18.42
N GLU A 71 -1.21 10.51 -17.33
CA GLU A 71 -1.82 9.19 -17.29
C GLU A 71 -3.36 9.27 -17.16
N GLN A 72 -3.89 10.39 -16.66
CA GLN A 72 -5.32 10.60 -16.46
C GLN A 72 -6.14 10.41 -17.74
N PRO A 73 -5.73 10.87 -18.94
CA PRO A 73 -6.51 10.67 -20.16
C PRO A 73 -6.65 9.19 -20.54
N VAL A 74 -5.64 8.36 -20.26
CA VAL A 74 -5.66 6.92 -20.55
C VAL A 74 -6.55 6.20 -19.54
N MET A 75 -6.43 6.53 -18.26
CA MET A 75 -7.30 5.98 -17.20
C MET A 75 -8.76 6.39 -17.40
N ASP A 76 -9.03 7.66 -17.73
CA ASP A 76 -10.37 8.15 -18.05
C ASP A 76 -10.95 7.44 -19.29
N ALA A 77 -10.13 7.11 -20.29
CA ALA A 77 -10.57 6.36 -21.46
C ALA A 77 -10.91 4.90 -21.13
N ILE A 78 -10.17 4.25 -20.21
CA ILE A 78 -10.49 2.92 -19.68
C ILE A 78 -11.80 2.97 -18.90
N ASP A 79 -11.96 3.95 -18.01
CA ASP A 79 -13.17 4.14 -17.19
C ASP A 79 -14.40 4.41 -18.07
N GLN A 80 -14.24 5.24 -19.10
CA GLN A 80 -15.29 5.50 -20.08
C GLN A 80 -15.67 4.22 -20.85
N TRP A 81 -14.68 3.47 -21.32
CA TRP A 81 -14.91 2.21 -22.01
C TRP A 81 -15.64 1.20 -21.10
N GLU A 82 -15.24 1.08 -19.82
CA GLU A 82 -15.90 0.22 -18.85
C GLU A 82 -17.38 0.61 -18.71
N HIS A 83 -17.65 1.91 -18.52
CA HIS A 83 -19.00 2.43 -18.38
C HIS A 83 -19.87 2.08 -19.60
N GLU A 84 -19.36 2.32 -20.81
CA GLU A 84 -20.06 2.02 -22.05
C GLU A 84 -20.34 0.52 -22.21
N MET A 85 -19.40 -0.34 -21.83
CA MET A 85 -19.57 -1.79 -21.90
C MET A 85 -20.62 -2.30 -20.91
N ILE A 86 -20.63 -1.78 -19.68
CA ILE A 86 -21.68 -2.07 -18.70
C ILE A 86 -23.06 -1.70 -19.25
N VAL A 87 -23.18 -0.53 -19.89
CA VAL A 87 -24.43 -0.07 -20.50
C VAL A 87 -24.86 -1.03 -21.62
N LYS A 88 -23.96 -1.42 -22.53
CA LYS A 88 -24.27 -2.37 -23.62
C LYS A 88 -24.71 -3.73 -23.10
N VAL A 89 -24.06 -4.26 -22.06
CA VAL A 89 -24.44 -5.53 -21.42
C VAL A 89 -25.82 -5.43 -20.80
N LYS A 90 -26.14 -4.33 -20.09
CA LYS A 90 -27.45 -4.10 -19.51
C LYS A 90 -28.54 -4.03 -20.59
N GLN A 91 -28.30 -3.31 -21.69
CA GLN A 91 -29.23 -3.24 -22.81
C GLN A 91 -29.50 -4.62 -23.44
N ALA A 92 -28.45 -5.43 -23.65
CA ALA A 92 -28.61 -6.79 -24.17
C ALA A 92 -29.43 -7.67 -23.22
N ALA A 93 -29.21 -7.55 -21.90
CA ALA A 93 -29.99 -8.26 -20.89
C ALA A 93 -31.46 -7.83 -20.90
N ASP A 94 -31.75 -6.53 -21.07
CA ASP A 94 -33.13 -6.03 -21.14
C ASP A 94 -33.86 -6.51 -22.40
N VAL A 95 -33.19 -6.55 -23.55
CA VAL A 95 -33.74 -7.16 -24.77
C VAL A 95 -34.08 -8.64 -24.53
N ALA A 96 -33.20 -9.37 -23.84
CA ALA A 96 -33.47 -10.77 -23.49
C ALA A 96 -34.68 -10.90 -22.55
N ARG A 97 -34.79 -10.07 -21.51
CA ARG A 97 -35.95 -10.02 -20.60
C ARG A 97 -37.26 -9.72 -21.35
N GLN A 98 -37.23 -8.77 -22.29
CA GLN A 98 -38.39 -8.43 -23.12
C GLN A 98 -38.83 -9.61 -23.99
N LYS A 99 -37.89 -10.36 -24.58
CA LYS A 99 -38.21 -11.57 -25.35
C LYS A 99 -38.90 -12.63 -24.50
N VAL A 100 -38.42 -12.83 -23.26
CA VAL A 100 -39.08 -13.73 -22.28
C VAL A 100 -40.50 -13.27 -22.01
N PHE A 101 -40.70 -11.98 -21.72
CA PHE A 101 -42.03 -11.42 -21.44
C PHE A 101 -42.97 -11.58 -22.63
N GLN A 102 -42.50 -11.31 -23.86
CA GLN A 102 -43.29 -11.51 -25.08
C GLN A 102 -43.71 -12.97 -25.27
N PHE A 103 -42.81 -13.92 -24.98
CA PHE A 103 -43.12 -15.35 -25.07
C PHE A 103 -44.20 -15.75 -24.05
N CYS A 104 -44.06 -15.31 -22.79
CA CYS A 104 -45.06 -15.54 -21.75
C CYS A 104 -46.43 -14.95 -22.13
N ASN A 105 -46.46 -13.73 -22.68
CA ASN A 105 -47.71 -13.09 -23.10
C ASN A 105 -48.39 -13.84 -24.25
N LYS A 106 -47.62 -14.36 -25.22
CA LYS A 106 -48.17 -15.19 -26.29
C LYS A 106 -48.82 -16.45 -25.75
N ILE A 107 -48.17 -17.14 -24.80
CA ILE A 107 -48.76 -18.31 -24.12
C ILE A 107 -50.05 -17.91 -23.40
N HIS A 108 -50.02 -16.79 -22.66
CA HIS A 108 -51.19 -16.32 -21.92
C HIS A 108 -52.39 -16.03 -22.84
N GLU A 109 -52.17 -15.37 -23.97
CA GLU A 109 -53.25 -15.06 -24.93
C GLU A 109 -53.81 -16.31 -25.61
N ILE A 110 -52.98 -17.31 -25.93
CA ILE A 110 -53.44 -18.61 -26.44
C ILE A 110 -54.33 -19.30 -25.41
N VAL A 111 -53.83 -19.45 -24.17
CA VAL A 111 -54.57 -20.10 -23.08
C VAL A 111 -55.88 -19.37 -22.79
N LYS A 112 -55.89 -18.05 -22.78
CA LYS A 112 -57.08 -17.22 -22.54
C LYS A 112 -58.13 -17.39 -23.63
N LYS A 113 -57.72 -17.47 -24.91
CA LYS A 113 -58.63 -17.73 -26.03
C LYS A 113 -59.27 -19.11 -25.89
N ASP A 114 -58.47 -20.14 -25.64
CA ASP A 114 -58.96 -21.52 -25.54
C ASP A 114 -59.85 -21.72 -24.31
N PHE A 115 -59.53 -21.05 -23.20
CA PHE A 115 -60.35 -21.05 -21.99
C PHE A 115 -61.73 -20.41 -22.23
N ARG A 116 -61.79 -19.31 -23.02
CA ARG A 116 -63.06 -18.68 -23.40
C ARG A 116 -63.91 -19.57 -24.29
N LEU A 117 -63.29 -20.24 -25.27
CA LEU A 117 -63.99 -21.20 -26.13
C LEU A 117 -64.60 -22.34 -25.31
N MET A 118 -63.82 -22.90 -24.38
CA MET A 118 -64.28 -23.93 -23.45
C MET A 118 -65.44 -23.43 -22.56
N ALA A 119 -65.32 -22.23 -21.99
CA ALA A 119 -66.37 -21.66 -21.14
C ALA A 119 -67.69 -21.44 -21.89
N ASN A 120 -67.61 -21.02 -23.16
CA ASN A 120 -68.79 -20.85 -24.01
C ASN A 120 -69.43 -22.20 -24.37
N ASP A 121 -68.62 -23.21 -24.69
CA ASP A 121 -69.09 -24.58 -24.95
C ASP A 121 -69.83 -25.15 -23.72
N ILE A 122 -69.25 -25.02 -22.52
CA ILE A 122 -69.88 -25.43 -21.25
C ILE A 122 -71.24 -24.74 -21.07
N ARG A 123 -71.30 -23.41 -21.27
CA ARG A 123 -72.54 -22.65 -21.09
C ARG A 123 -73.61 -23.07 -22.08
N ALA A 124 -73.27 -23.21 -23.36
CA ALA A 124 -74.20 -23.61 -24.41
C ALA A 124 -74.79 -25.00 -24.13
N LYS A 125 -73.93 -25.97 -23.79
CA LYS A 125 -74.33 -27.34 -23.46
C LYS A 125 -75.17 -27.45 -22.20
N LYS A 126 -74.90 -26.60 -21.20
CA LYS A 126 -75.71 -26.49 -19.97
C LYS A 126 -77.09 -25.91 -20.25
N LEU A 127 -77.19 -24.88 -21.09
CA LEU A 127 -78.45 -24.26 -21.50
C LEU A 127 -79.35 -25.24 -22.25
N THR A 128 -78.78 -26.04 -23.16
CA THR A 128 -79.54 -27.03 -23.93
C THR A 128 -79.74 -28.36 -23.18
N GLN A 129 -79.24 -28.47 -21.94
CA GLN A 129 -79.14 -29.73 -21.16
C GLN A 129 -78.60 -30.94 -21.96
N ASN A 130 -77.74 -30.69 -22.95
CA ASN A 130 -77.29 -31.69 -23.92
C ASN A 130 -75.80 -31.99 -23.73
N PHE A 131 -75.44 -32.48 -22.55
CA PHE A 131 -74.07 -32.85 -22.22
C PHE A 131 -73.99 -34.35 -21.88
N ALA A 132 -72.91 -34.99 -22.31
CA ALA A 132 -72.61 -36.39 -22.01
C ALA A 132 -71.41 -36.51 -21.06
N GLU A 133 -71.20 -37.71 -20.51
CA GLU A 133 -70.04 -38.00 -19.65
C GLU A 133 -68.71 -37.74 -20.37
N THR A 134 -68.66 -37.97 -21.69
CA THR A 134 -67.53 -37.68 -22.55
C THR A 134 -67.19 -36.18 -22.61
N ASP A 135 -68.19 -35.29 -22.62
CA ASP A 135 -67.98 -33.84 -22.57
C ASP A 135 -67.38 -33.42 -21.22
N LEU A 136 -67.88 -33.98 -20.11
CA LEU A 136 -67.37 -33.72 -18.76
C LEU A 136 -65.91 -34.18 -18.60
N GLN A 137 -65.57 -35.36 -19.13
CA GLN A 137 -64.19 -35.85 -19.10
C GLN A 137 -63.26 -34.98 -19.96
N ARG A 138 -63.70 -34.58 -21.16
CA ARG A 138 -62.95 -33.67 -22.03
C ARG A 138 -62.63 -32.34 -21.32
N TRP A 139 -63.64 -31.71 -20.72
CA TRP A 139 -63.46 -30.45 -19.99
C TRP A 139 -62.55 -30.60 -18.76
N LYS A 140 -62.69 -31.68 -17.98
CA LYS A 140 -61.76 -31.97 -16.87
C LYS A 140 -60.31 -32.11 -17.34
N GLN A 141 -60.10 -32.74 -18.50
CA GLN A 141 -58.76 -32.89 -19.08
C GLN A 141 -58.20 -31.56 -19.60
N GLN A 142 -59.01 -30.74 -20.27
CA GLN A 142 -58.62 -29.41 -20.72
C GLN A 142 -58.26 -28.48 -19.54
N LEU A 143 -59.02 -28.53 -18.43
CA LEU A 143 -58.67 -27.78 -17.22
C LEU A 143 -57.32 -28.19 -16.63
N LYS A 144 -57.01 -29.50 -16.61
CA LYS A 144 -55.69 -29.98 -16.18
C LYS A 144 -54.58 -29.47 -17.12
N GLN A 145 -54.81 -29.49 -18.44
CA GLN A 145 -53.86 -28.98 -19.42
C GLN A 145 -53.60 -27.48 -19.25
N PHE A 146 -54.64 -26.66 -19.06
CA PHE A 146 -54.46 -25.23 -18.79
C PHE A 146 -53.69 -24.98 -17.48
N HIS A 147 -53.98 -25.73 -16.43
CA HIS A 147 -53.24 -25.64 -15.17
C HIS A 147 -51.74 -25.94 -15.38
N HIS A 148 -51.41 -26.94 -16.20
CA HIS A 148 -50.03 -27.28 -16.56
C HIS A 148 -49.37 -26.32 -17.56
N LEU A 149 -50.11 -25.44 -18.23
CA LEU A 149 -49.54 -24.41 -19.11
C LEU A 149 -49.35 -23.08 -18.38
N ILE A 150 -50.21 -22.74 -17.42
CA ILE A 150 -50.16 -21.47 -16.68
C ILE A 150 -49.10 -21.50 -15.58
N VAL A 151 -49.00 -22.60 -14.82
CA VAL A 151 -48.10 -22.70 -13.66
C VAL A 151 -46.61 -22.84 -14.05
N PRO A 152 -46.25 -23.60 -15.10
CA PRO A 152 -44.85 -23.79 -15.53
C PRO A 152 -44.40 -22.91 -16.70
N ALA A 153 -45.20 -21.96 -17.20
CA ALA A 153 -44.79 -21.11 -18.34
C ALA A 153 -43.47 -20.35 -18.06
N SER A 154 -43.15 -20.08 -16.79
CA SER A 154 -41.87 -19.53 -16.34
C SER A 154 -40.75 -20.58 -16.21
N ALA A 155 -41.06 -21.88 -16.12
CA ALA A 155 -40.13 -22.99 -15.95
C ALA A 155 -39.68 -23.64 -17.27
N SER A 156 -40.35 -23.36 -18.40
CA SER A 156 -39.99 -23.90 -19.72
C SER A 156 -38.99 -23.03 -20.52
N ILE A 157 -38.55 -21.90 -19.95
CA ILE A 157 -37.63 -20.96 -20.61
C ILE A 157 -36.26 -21.10 -19.94
N THR A 158 -35.30 -21.68 -20.66
CA THR A 158 -33.92 -21.82 -20.17
C THR A 158 -33.02 -20.77 -20.81
N VAL A 159 -32.31 -20.01 -19.98
CA VAL A 159 -31.29 -19.06 -20.45
C VAL A 159 -29.97 -19.82 -20.65
N SER A 160 -29.43 -19.79 -21.87
CA SER A 160 -28.10 -20.34 -22.16
C SER A 160 -27.04 -19.24 -22.10
N THR A 161 -26.08 -19.36 -21.19
CA THR A 161 -24.91 -18.46 -21.05
C THR A 161 -23.68 -18.96 -21.81
N THR A 162 -23.81 -20.04 -22.58
CA THR A 162 -22.68 -20.69 -23.28
C THR A 162 -21.93 -19.78 -24.26
N LYS A 163 -22.58 -18.72 -24.76
CA LYS A 163 -21.95 -17.75 -25.65
C LYS A 163 -21.11 -16.70 -24.92
N SER A 164 -21.48 -16.30 -23.70
CA SER A 164 -20.70 -15.32 -22.91
C SER A 164 -19.40 -15.91 -22.39
N ASN A 165 -19.37 -17.21 -22.13
CA ASN A 165 -18.16 -17.91 -21.65
C ASN A 165 -17.09 -18.10 -22.74
N LYS A 166 -17.38 -17.71 -23.99
CA LYS A 166 -16.44 -17.76 -25.12
C LYS A 166 -15.84 -16.39 -25.45
N ILE A 167 -16.27 -15.34 -24.77
CA ILE A 167 -15.69 -14.01 -24.93
C ILE A 167 -14.37 -14.02 -24.16
N ASP A 168 -13.28 -13.80 -24.88
CA ASP A 168 -12.01 -13.50 -24.26
C ASP A 168 -12.05 -12.05 -23.78
N TRP A 169 -12.30 -11.87 -22.49
CA TRP A 169 -12.41 -10.56 -21.88
C TRP A 169 -11.06 -9.82 -21.80
N THR A 170 -9.94 -10.53 -21.94
CA THR A 170 -8.59 -9.95 -21.81
C THR A 170 -8.09 -9.27 -23.08
N SER A 171 -8.69 -9.55 -24.23
CA SER A 171 -8.34 -8.95 -25.53
C SER A 171 -9.29 -7.84 -25.98
N LEU A 172 -10.22 -7.40 -25.12
CA LEU A 172 -11.19 -6.36 -25.49
C LEU A 172 -10.67 -4.93 -25.35
N ILE A 173 -9.57 -4.74 -24.62
CA ILE A 173 -8.84 -3.47 -24.53
C ILE A 173 -7.36 -3.75 -24.76
N GLU A 174 -6.77 -3.06 -25.73
CA GLU A 174 -5.36 -3.15 -26.06
C GLU A 174 -4.68 -1.83 -25.70
N ILE A 175 -3.57 -1.92 -24.98
CA ILE A 175 -2.75 -0.77 -24.64
C ILE A 175 -1.54 -0.81 -25.56
N GLU A 176 -1.55 0.05 -26.58
CA GLU A 176 -0.40 0.23 -27.46
C GLU A 176 0.62 1.16 -26.79
N GLU A 177 1.81 0.65 -26.52
CA GLU A 177 2.93 1.48 -26.06
C GLU A 177 3.40 2.34 -27.25
N ILE A 178 3.36 3.67 -27.10
CA ILE A 178 3.89 4.58 -28.12
C ILE A 178 5.41 4.41 -28.13
N ALA A 179 5.88 3.61 -29.09
CA ALA A 179 7.28 3.34 -29.34
C ALA A 179 7.97 4.60 -29.89
N ASP A 180 8.28 5.58 -29.04
CA ASP A 180 9.31 6.59 -29.34
C ASP A 180 9.81 7.41 -28.13
N VAL A 181 9.68 6.92 -26.90
CA VAL A 181 10.62 7.35 -25.85
C VAL A 181 11.83 6.44 -26.00
N GLN A 182 12.88 6.92 -26.67
CA GLN A 182 14.20 6.30 -26.60
C GLN A 182 14.68 6.33 -25.14
N LEU A 183 14.21 5.38 -24.34
CA LEU A 183 14.92 4.88 -23.18
C LEU A 183 16.19 4.24 -23.72
N THR A 184 17.17 5.07 -24.06
CA THR A 184 18.56 4.62 -24.18
C THR A 184 18.86 3.98 -22.84
N LYS A 185 18.79 2.64 -22.83
CA LYS A 185 19.08 1.79 -21.68
C LYS A 185 20.35 2.33 -21.02
N LEU A 186 20.18 3.04 -19.91
CA LEU A 186 21.24 3.16 -18.93
C LEU A 186 21.68 1.72 -18.64
N PRO A 187 22.98 1.40 -18.71
CA PRO A 187 23.43 0.02 -18.62
C PRO A 187 23.20 -0.49 -17.19
N LEU A 188 21.99 -0.99 -16.93
CA LEU A 188 21.68 -1.91 -15.86
C LEU A 188 22.21 -3.27 -16.30
N LYS A 189 23.50 -3.49 -16.06
CA LYS A 189 24.06 -4.83 -16.05
C LYS A 189 24.07 -5.30 -14.60
N ASP A 190 23.12 -6.17 -14.31
CA ASP A 190 22.98 -6.89 -13.05
C ASP A 190 24.26 -7.67 -12.71
N THR A 191 25.00 -7.09 -11.79
CA THR A 191 25.37 -7.74 -10.53
C THR A 191 25.24 -6.64 -9.49
N PHE A 192 24.41 -6.81 -8.47
CA PHE A 192 24.45 -5.93 -7.30
C PHE A 192 25.81 -6.15 -6.63
N ASP A 193 26.78 -5.36 -7.07
CA ASP A 193 28.08 -5.31 -6.47
C ASP A 193 27.95 -4.50 -5.18
N PHE A 194 27.83 -5.21 -4.06
CA PHE A 194 27.89 -4.62 -2.72
C PHE A 194 29.22 -3.87 -2.47
N SER A 195 30.22 -3.98 -3.36
CA SER A 195 31.40 -3.11 -3.31
C SER A 195 31.06 -1.62 -3.50
N GLN A 196 29.97 -1.27 -4.19
CA GLN A 196 29.49 0.12 -4.34
C GLN A 196 28.69 0.61 -3.11
N LEU A 197 28.22 -0.29 -2.23
CA LEU A 197 27.75 0.06 -0.89
C LEU A 197 28.90 0.43 0.06
N THR A 198 30.16 0.33 -0.40
CA THR A 198 31.24 1.12 0.19
C THR A 198 31.10 2.57 -0.28
N THR A 199 30.13 3.26 0.31
CA THR A 199 29.96 4.69 0.11
C THR A 199 31.20 5.42 0.59
N VAL A 200 31.98 5.95 -0.37
CA VAL A 200 32.92 7.06 -0.17
C VAL A 200 32.16 8.40 -0.11
N LYS A 201 30.82 8.38 -0.14
CA LYS A 201 30.00 9.48 0.41
C LYS A 201 30.28 9.56 1.92
N PRO A 202 30.28 10.76 2.53
CA PRO A 202 30.46 10.86 3.96
C PRO A 202 29.40 9.99 4.63
N ARG A 203 29.86 8.87 5.19
CA ARG A 203 29.12 8.14 6.19
C ARG A 203 28.77 9.21 7.22
N LEU A 204 27.50 9.57 7.34
CA LEU A 204 27.06 10.40 8.46
C LEU A 204 27.25 9.52 9.70
N VAL A 205 28.48 9.46 10.19
CA VAL A 205 28.84 8.80 11.42
C VAL A 205 28.40 9.80 12.48
N LEU A 206 27.21 9.55 12.99
CA LEU A 206 26.76 10.22 14.18
C LEU A 206 27.50 9.54 15.33
N ASP A 207 28.45 10.25 15.93
CA ASP A 207 29.04 9.86 17.21
C ASP A 207 27.96 9.99 18.29
N ILE A 208 27.06 9.01 18.30
CA ILE A 208 26.02 8.88 19.31
C ILE A 208 26.67 8.13 20.48
N PRO A 209 26.76 8.74 21.67
CA PRO A 209 27.29 8.06 22.85
C PRO A 209 26.49 6.78 23.13
N PHE A 210 27.21 5.69 23.40
CA PHE A 210 26.65 4.38 23.69
C PHE A 210 25.56 4.46 24.77
N GLY A 211 24.38 3.91 24.48
CA GLY A 211 23.26 3.79 25.42
C GLY A 211 22.79 2.34 25.54
N GLU A 212 21.95 2.06 26.53
CA GLU A 212 21.39 0.70 26.71
C GLU A 212 20.48 0.28 25.56
N TRP A 213 19.79 1.25 24.96
CA TRP A 213 18.85 1.05 23.87
C TRP A 213 18.65 2.36 23.10
N SER A 214 18.51 2.25 21.77
CA SER A 214 18.20 3.36 20.88
C SER A 214 17.14 2.98 19.85
N LEU A 215 16.39 3.98 19.42
CA LEU A 215 15.37 3.90 18.37
C LEU A 215 15.52 5.09 17.45
N PHE A 216 15.17 4.91 16.19
CA PHE A 216 15.07 6.02 15.25
C PHE A 216 13.80 5.93 14.41
N GLY A 217 13.22 7.10 14.15
CA GLY A 217 12.15 7.31 13.17
C GLY A 217 12.67 8.28 12.12
N VAL A 218 12.20 8.11 10.88
CA VAL A 218 12.67 8.92 9.75
C VAL A 218 11.48 9.64 9.14
N SER A 219 11.60 10.95 8.99
CA SER A 219 10.72 11.79 8.16
C SER A 219 11.41 12.07 6.82
N PHE A 220 10.83 12.93 5.98
CA PHE A 220 11.45 13.34 4.71
C PHE A 220 12.79 14.07 4.90
N ASN A 221 12.86 14.95 5.89
CA ASN A 221 13.98 15.90 6.05
C ASN A 221 14.71 15.78 7.40
N SER A 222 14.28 14.87 8.25
CA SER A 222 14.81 14.71 9.59
C SER A 222 14.71 13.26 10.03
N PHE A 223 15.50 12.91 11.04
CA PHE A 223 15.37 11.67 11.76
C PHE A 223 15.35 11.98 13.25
N LEU A 224 14.39 11.37 13.92
CA LEU A 224 14.20 11.48 15.34
C LEU A 224 14.84 10.27 16.00
N HIS A 225 15.77 10.50 16.90
CA HIS A 225 16.48 9.47 17.61
C HIS A 225 16.16 9.53 19.09
N TYR A 226 15.76 8.41 19.67
CA TYR A 226 15.56 8.28 21.09
C TYR A 226 16.66 7.42 21.68
N ARG A 227 17.28 7.89 22.77
CA ARG A 227 18.18 7.12 23.61
C ARG A 227 17.58 6.99 24.99
N HIS A 228 17.52 5.76 25.46
CA HIS A 228 17.20 5.51 26.85
C HIS A 228 18.47 5.67 27.70
N GLU A 229 18.46 6.62 28.63
CA GLU A 229 19.41 6.73 29.73
C GLU A 229 18.59 6.69 31.02
N ALA A 230 18.83 5.74 31.92
CA ALA A 230 18.15 5.79 33.22
C ALA A 230 18.67 7.00 34.02
N PRO A 231 17.82 7.83 34.67
CA PRO A 231 16.37 7.65 34.88
C PRO A 231 15.47 8.33 33.83
N THR A 232 16.02 9.12 32.90
CA THR A 232 15.27 9.92 31.91
C THR A 232 15.87 9.75 30.52
N GLY A 233 15.03 9.32 29.55
CA GLY A 233 15.44 9.28 28.16
C GLY A 233 15.71 10.67 27.58
N LYS A 234 16.53 10.74 26.53
CA LYS A 234 16.73 11.94 25.73
C LYS A 234 16.25 11.65 24.31
N LEU A 235 15.71 12.68 23.67
CA LEU A 235 15.23 12.63 22.31
C LEU A 235 16.02 13.66 21.50
N TRP A 236 16.56 13.26 20.36
CA TRP A 236 17.30 14.14 19.46
C TRP A 236 16.57 14.21 18.14
N LEU A 237 16.19 15.40 17.73
CA LEU A 237 15.86 15.64 16.34
C LEU A 237 17.16 15.97 15.61
N MET A 238 17.45 15.19 14.57
CA MET A 238 18.59 15.42 13.69
C MET A 238 18.08 15.71 12.30
N LYS A 239 18.46 16.86 11.74
CA LYS A 239 18.10 17.25 10.39
C LYS A 239 19.13 16.72 9.39
N THR A 240 18.74 16.60 8.12
CA THR A 240 19.64 16.17 7.03
C THR A 240 20.85 17.09 6.85
N ASN A 241 20.73 18.37 7.23
CA ASN A 241 21.83 19.33 7.25
C ASN A 241 22.78 19.19 8.47
N SER A 242 22.66 18.11 9.25
CA SER A 242 23.42 17.81 10.47
C SER A 242 23.08 18.67 11.70
N ASP A 243 22.07 19.54 11.65
CA ASP A 243 21.60 20.24 12.84
C ASP A 243 21.00 19.27 13.86
N GLN A 244 21.37 19.43 15.13
CA GLN A 244 20.89 18.59 16.22
C GLN A 244 20.15 19.42 17.26
N THR A 245 18.93 19.01 17.57
CA THR A 245 18.12 19.61 18.64
C THR A 245 17.84 18.56 19.71
N VAL A 246 18.27 18.83 20.95
CA VAL A 246 17.96 17.97 22.09
C VAL A 246 16.59 18.35 22.64
N ILE A 247 15.69 17.38 22.67
CA ILE A 247 14.32 17.52 23.16
C ILE A 247 14.25 16.82 24.51
N LYS A 248 13.71 17.55 25.50
CA LYS A 248 13.51 17.02 26.84
C LYS A 248 12.38 15.99 26.82
N TRP A 249 12.68 14.75 27.23
CA TRP A 249 11.70 13.68 27.36
C TRP A 249 11.59 13.23 28.82
N ASN A 250 10.44 13.51 29.45
CA ASN A 250 10.21 13.20 30.87
C ASN A 250 9.23 12.05 31.07
N ASN A 251 8.83 11.36 30.00
CA ASN A 251 7.84 10.29 30.05
C ASN A 251 8.51 8.91 30.07
N ASN A 252 7.68 7.87 30.07
CA ASN A 252 8.10 6.48 30.02
C ASN A 252 9.00 6.16 28.82
N LYS A 253 9.65 4.99 28.87
CA LYS A 253 10.48 4.48 27.79
C LYS A 253 9.70 4.43 26.47
N ILE A 254 10.30 4.95 25.40
CA ILE A 254 9.77 4.80 24.04
C ILE A 254 10.09 3.40 23.53
N THR A 255 9.08 2.67 23.07
CA THR A 255 9.17 1.29 22.57
C THR A 255 9.33 1.22 21.05
N ASP A 256 8.67 2.11 20.32
CA ASP A 256 8.83 2.29 18.87
C ASP A 256 8.38 3.69 18.45
N MET A 257 8.72 4.09 17.23
CA MET A 257 8.25 5.34 16.64
C MET A 257 8.11 5.23 15.12
N CYS A 258 7.21 6.02 14.55
CA CYS A 258 7.08 6.15 13.09
C CYS A 258 6.73 7.59 12.69
N TRP A 259 6.98 7.94 11.44
CA TRP A 259 6.56 9.22 10.87
C TRP A 259 5.17 9.07 10.25
N SER A 260 4.24 9.97 10.63
CA SER A 260 2.91 10.07 10.03
C SER A 260 2.87 11.25 9.07
N ILE A 261 2.69 10.95 7.78
CA ILE A 261 2.49 11.96 6.74
C ILE A 261 1.20 12.73 6.99
N TYR A 262 0.11 12.03 7.36
CA TYR A 262 -1.18 12.65 7.62
C TYR A 262 -1.17 13.66 8.77
N LEU A 263 -0.51 13.32 9.89
CA LEU A 263 -0.37 14.25 11.00
C LEU A 263 0.77 15.25 10.78
N ASN A 264 1.64 15.00 9.79
CA ASN A 264 2.92 15.67 9.59
C ASN A 264 3.75 15.72 10.88
N ARG A 265 3.79 14.59 11.60
CA ARG A 265 4.36 14.45 12.95
C ARG A 265 4.94 13.05 13.16
N PHE A 266 5.93 12.96 14.05
CA PHE A 266 6.36 11.68 14.59
C PHE A 266 5.33 11.16 15.59
N VAL A 267 5.02 9.87 15.51
CA VAL A 267 4.22 9.14 16.50
C VAL A 267 5.17 8.33 17.37
N LEU A 268 5.07 8.52 18.68
CA LEU A 268 5.95 7.91 19.69
C LEU A 268 5.12 6.99 20.58
N LEU A 269 5.47 5.70 20.61
CA LEU A 269 4.89 4.75 21.55
C LEU A 269 5.71 4.73 22.84
N ALA A 270 5.09 5.04 23.97
CA ALA A 270 5.75 5.08 25.27
C ALA A 270 5.01 4.21 26.28
N LEU A 271 5.34 2.91 26.29
CA LEU A 271 4.65 1.86 27.05
C LEU A 271 3.15 1.89 26.79
N THR A 272 2.35 2.42 27.72
CA THR A 272 0.88 2.46 27.65
C THR A 272 0.32 3.73 27.02
N LYS A 273 1.17 4.70 26.63
CA LYS A 273 0.75 6.01 26.12
C LYS A 273 1.32 6.30 24.75
N ILE A 274 0.59 7.05 23.94
CA ILE A 274 1.04 7.52 22.63
C ILE A 274 1.19 9.03 22.64
N TYR A 275 2.29 9.51 22.08
CA TYR A 275 2.59 10.92 21.90
C TYR A 275 2.80 11.23 20.43
N THR A 276 2.57 12.47 20.06
CA THR A 276 2.97 13.03 18.77
C THR A 276 4.02 14.10 18.98
N TYR A 277 5.01 14.17 18.09
CA TYR A 277 6.05 15.20 18.11
C TYR A 277 6.05 15.95 16.78
N ASP A 278 5.94 17.27 16.87
CA ASP A 278 5.92 18.21 15.76
C ASP A 278 7.31 18.86 15.63
N GLU A 279 8.02 18.51 14.56
CA GLU A 279 9.37 19.00 14.30
C GLU A 279 9.44 20.51 14.00
N ARG A 280 8.34 21.13 13.55
CA ARG A 280 8.30 22.56 13.22
C ARG A 280 8.14 23.40 14.46
N THR A 281 7.31 22.95 15.40
CA THR A 281 7.00 23.67 16.64
C THR A 281 7.81 23.19 17.84
N ASN A 282 8.53 22.08 17.70
CA ASN A 282 9.21 21.37 18.78
C ASN A 282 8.27 20.97 19.94
N GLN A 283 6.98 20.77 19.65
CA GLN A 283 5.98 20.41 20.66
C GLN A 283 5.74 18.91 20.71
N ILE A 284 5.65 18.38 21.92
CA ILE A 284 5.20 17.02 22.19
C ILE A 284 3.80 17.08 22.78
N GLN A 285 2.87 16.32 22.21
CA GLN A 285 1.49 16.25 22.67
C GLN A 285 1.08 14.81 22.93
N GLN A 286 0.54 14.54 24.11
CA GLN A 286 -0.06 13.23 24.40
C GLN A 286 -1.37 13.09 23.63
N THR A 287 -1.62 11.92 23.05
CA THR A 287 -2.92 11.59 22.44
C THR A 287 -3.93 11.14 23.50
N SER A 288 -5.18 11.00 23.09
CA SER A 288 -6.24 10.43 23.94
C SER A 288 -6.16 8.90 24.07
N LEU A 289 -5.28 8.23 23.31
CA LEU A 289 -5.18 6.78 23.28
C LEU A 289 -4.22 6.28 24.36
N GLU A 290 -4.74 5.46 25.26
CA GLU A 290 -3.99 4.80 26.32
C GLU A 290 -4.35 3.31 26.37
N SER A 291 -3.40 2.47 26.78
CA SER A 291 -3.60 1.04 27.00
C SER A 291 -3.57 0.76 28.50
N ASN A 292 -4.60 0.09 29.02
CA ASN A 292 -4.72 -0.14 30.47
C ASN A 292 -3.90 -1.34 30.96
N ASP A 293 -3.74 -2.35 30.10
CA ASP A 293 -3.29 -3.67 30.56
C ASP A 293 -2.04 -4.19 29.83
N VAL A 294 -1.67 -3.61 28.68
CA VAL A 294 -0.58 -4.12 27.84
C VAL A 294 0.23 -2.99 27.21
N ASP A 295 1.55 -3.09 27.28
CA ASP A 295 2.46 -2.13 26.65
C ASP A 295 2.35 -2.17 25.13
N PHE A 296 2.38 -1.00 24.49
CA PHE A 296 2.59 -0.88 23.05
C PHE A 296 4.02 -1.32 22.70
N TRP A 297 4.16 -2.06 21.61
CA TRP A 297 5.44 -2.68 21.25
C TRP A 297 6.02 -2.13 19.95
N SER A 298 5.28 -2.18 18.86
CA SER A 298 5.73 -1.67 17.56
C SER A 298 4.59 -0.98 16.83
N CYS A 299 4.91 0.02 16.01
CA CYS A 299 3.91 0.71 15.20
C CYS A 299 4.41 1.04 13.79
N THR A 300 3.44 1.26 12.93
CA THR A 300 3.63 1.83 11.59
C THR A 300 2.32 2.53 11.21
N CYS A 301 2.37 3.50 10.30
CA CYS A 301 1.15 4.18 9.86
C CYS A 301 1.11 4.27 8.34
N TYR A 302 -0.10 4.47 7.85
CA TYR A 302 -0.40 4.77 6.46
C TYR A 302 -1.62 5.68 6.43
N ASP A 303 -1.59 6.70 5.59
CA ASP A 303 -2.65 7.71 5.51
C ASP A 303 -3.12 8.14 6.91
N GLN A 304 -4.41 7.98 7.19
CA GLN A 304 -5.06 8.32 8.45
C GLN A 304 -5.08 7.18 9.47
N THR A 305 -4.34 6.09 9.26
CA THR A 305 -4.40 4.91 10.14
C THR A 305 -3.05 4.59 10.76
N LEU A 306 -3.06 4.33 12.07
CA LEU A 306 -1.94 3.78 12.83
C LEU A 306 -2.19 2.29 13.09
N LEU A 307 -1.21 1.46 12.78
CA LEU A 307 -1.16 0.05 13.16
C LEU A 307 -0.27 -0.10 14.39
N ILE A 308 -0.76 -0.79 15.42
CA ILE A 308 -0.01 -1.03 16.66
C ILE A 308 -0.02 -2.51 17.02
N SER A 309 1.16 -3.05 17.34
CA SER A 309 1.30 -4.32 18.06
C SER A 309 1.61 -4.09 19.54
N TYR A 310 1.39 -5.12 20.35
CA TYR A 310 1.51 -5.06 21.80
C TYR A 310 2.52 -6.06 22.34
N GLY A 311 3.09 -5.76 23.49
CA GLY A 311 4.20 -6.47 24.11
C GLY A 311 3.81 -7.72 24.89
N ALA A 312 2.80 -8.47 24.44
CA ALA A 312 2.40 -9.72 25.09
C ALA A 312 2.05 -10.82 24.07
N TRP A 313 2.12 -12.07 24.54
CA TRP A 313 1.83 -13.26 23.74
C TRP A 313 0.36 -13.35 23.37
N GLY A 314 0.08 -13.76 22.14
CA GLY A 314 -1.30 -13.92 21.66
C GLY A 314 -2.04 -12.61 21.48
N VAL A 315 -1.34 -11.48 21.51
CA VAL A 315 -1.95 -10.18 21.34
C VAL A 315 -2.10 -9.85 19.86
N HIS A 316 -3.13 -9.06 19.59
CA HIS A 316 -3.61 -8.64 18.30
C HIS A 316 -2.82 -7.43 17.76
N VAL A 317 -2.96 -7.17 16.45
CA VAL A 317 -2.63 -5.85 15.89
C VAL A 317 -3.89 -5.01 15.88
N ASN A 318 -3.85 -3.78 16.40
CA ASN A 318 -4.96 -2.85 16.29
C ASN A 318 -4.69 -1.81 15.20
N GLU A 319 -5.70 -1.57 14.37
CA GLU A 319 -5.78 -0.44 13.45
C GLU A 319 -6.55 0.70 14.13
N PHE A 320 -5.96 1.88 14.20
CA PHE A 320 -6.57 3.08 14.77
C PHE A 320 -6.66 4.17 13.72
N LYS A 321 -7.84 4.77 13.55
CA LYS A 321 -7.98 5.98 12.76
C LYS A 321 -7.46 7.17 13.58
N MET A 322 -6.44 7.83 13.05
CA MET A 322 -5.82 9.03 13.59
C MET A 322 -6.72 10.25 13.35
N GLY A 323 -6.84 11.10 14.36
CA GLY A 323 -7.64 12.32 14.31
C GLY A 323 -7.75 12.97 15.68
N ASN A 324 -8.75 13.83 15.86
CA ASN A 324 -9.02 14.47 17.16
C ASN A 324 -9.35 13.45 18.25
N THR A 325 -10.03 12.37 17.87
CA THR A 325 -10.22 11.18 18.71
C THR A 325 -9.70 9.97 17.96
N TRP A 326 -8.86 9.19 18.64
CA TRP A 326 -8.27 7.98 18.08
C TRP A 326 -9.27 6.83 18.26
N GLN A 327 -9.75 6.27 17.15
CA GLN A 327 -10.79 5.26 17.15
C GLN A 327 -10.25 3.93 16.63
N THR A 328 -10.50 2.85 17.36
CA THR A 328 -10.20 1.50 16.87
C THR A 328 -11.08 1.19 15.67
N VAL A 329 -10.45 0.89 14.54
CA VAL A 329 -11.13 0.52 13.28
C VAL A 329 -11.26 -0.98 13.19
N LYS A 330 -10.17 -1.71 13.48
CA LYS A 330 -10.07 -3.14 13.26
C LYS A 330 -9.03 -3.76 14.17
N GLN A 331 -9.27 -5.01 14.56
CA GLN A 331 -8.37 -5.80 15.39
C GLN A 331 -8.01 -7.10 14.66
N TRP A 332 -6.73 -7.39 14.53
CA TRP A 332 -6.21 -8.55 13.82
C TRP A 332 -5.90 -9.65 14.81
N LYS A 333 -6.51 -10.82 14.64
CA LYS A 333 -6.20 -11.97 15.48
C LYS A 333 -4.89 -12.61 15.02
N ILE A 334 -3.99 -12.79 15.97
CA ILE A 334 -2.71 -13.49 15.80
C ILE A 334 -2.79 -14.79 16.59
N LYS A 335 -1.89 -15.75 16.31
CA LYS A 335 -1.89 -17.01 17.05
C LYS A 335 -1.58 -16.76 18.54
N PRO A 336 -2.22 -17.48 19.47
CA PRO A 336 -2.07 -17.24 20.91
C PRO A 336 -0.64 -17.36 21.46
N ASP A 337 0.23 -18.09 20.76
CA ASP A 337 1.60 -18.42 21.14
C ASP A 337 2.66 -17.58 20.42
N GLU A 338 2.23 -16.53 19.72
CA GLU A 338 3.09 -15.64 18.91
C GLU A 338 3.10 -14.21 19.48
N LEU A 339 4.23 -13.52 19.30
CA LEU A 339 4.45 -12.12 19.65
C LEU A 339 4.93 -11.37 18.41
N ILE A 340 4.29 -10.26 18.07
CA ILE A 340 4.73 -9.39 16.97
C ILE A 340 5.79 -8.43 17.48
N SER A 341 7.02 -8.69 17.06
CA SER A 341 8.17 -7.90 17.46
C SER A 341 8.33 -6.60 16.67
N VAL A 342 7.97 -6.61 15.38
CA VAL A 342 8.06 -5.47 14.48
C VAL A 342 6.90 -5.51 13.50
N ILE A 343 6.29 -4.36 13.25
CA ILE A 343 5.27 -4.16 12.20
C ILE A 343 5.72 -3.05 11.25
N ARG A 344 5.64 -3.30 9.93
CA ARG A 344 5.94 -2.30 8.90
C ARG A 344 4.91 -2.39 7.77
N PHE A 345 4.41 -1.24 7.34
CA PHE A 345 3.48 -1.14 6.22
C PHE A 345 4.23 -0.73 4.96
N SER A 346 3.83 -1.31 3.81
CA SER A 346 4.28 -0.88 2.50
C SER A 346 3.15 -0.13 1.80
N SER A 347 3.38 1.16 1.52
CA SER A 347 2.44 2.05 0.82
C SER A 347 2.05 1.55 -0.56
N ASN A 348 2.96 0.87 -1.25
CA ASN A 348 2.80 0.57 -2.67
C ASN A 348 1.87 -0.62 -2.92
N ASN A 349 1.71 -1.54 -1.96
CA ASN A 349 1.08 -2.83 -2.22
C ASN A 349 0.02 -3.25 -1.18
N ASN A 350 -0.39 -2.34 -0.28
CA ASN A 350 -1.39 -2.62 0.78
C ASN A 350 -1.04 -3.86 1.63
N TYR A 351 0.25 -4.11 1.82
CA TYR A 351 0.79 -5.23 2.58
C TYR A 351 1.40 -4.76 3.89
N VAL A 352 1.29 -5.63 4.89
CA VAL A 352 1.92 -5.44 6.19
C VAL A 352 2.93 -6.56 6.42
N GLY A 353 4.17 -6.17 6.63
CA GLY A 353 5.24 -7.06 7.06
C GLY A 353 5.26 -7.16 8.59
N LEU A 354 5.31 -8.39 9.10
CA LEU A 354 5.38 -8.70 10.53
C LEU A 354 6.61 -9.55 10.80
N ALA A 355 7.43 -9.14 11.77
CA ALA A 355 8.43 -10.02 12.36
C ALA A 355 7.84 -10.66 13.62
N VAL A 356 7.66 -11.96 13.60
CA VAL A 356 6.94 -12.71 14.63
C VAL A 356 7.91 -13.61 15.40
N GLU A 357 7.83 -13.55 16.73
CA GLU A 357 8.52 -14.45 17.65
C GLU A 357 7.49 -15.47 18.16
N ALA A 358 7.72 -16.75 17.90
CA ALA A 358 6.92 -17.84 18.47
C ALA A 358 7.42 -18.23 19.86
N HIS A 359 6.58 -18.85 20.68
CA HIS A 359 6.93 -19.30 22.03
C HIS A 359 8.10 -20.29 22.06
N SER A 360 8.24 -21.08 20.99
CA SER A 360 9.38 -21.97 20.73
C SER A 360 10.71 -21.23 20.48
N ARG A 361 10.69 -19.89 20.55
CA ARG A 361 11.77 -18.97 20.19
C ARG A 361 12.13 -18.97 18.71
N ASN A 362 11.32 -19.57 17.84
CA ASN A 362 11.49 -19.48 16.41
C ASN A 362 11.01 -18.12 15.91
N TRP A 363 11.81 -17.51 15.05
CA TRP A 363 11.50 -16.25 14.41
C TRP A 363 11.04 -16.52 13.00
N HIS A 364 10.01 -15.82 12.57
CA HIS A 364 9.61 -15.84 11.19
C HIS A 364 9.12 -14.46 10.77
N PHE A 365 9.25 -14.19 9.50
CA PHE A 365 8.66 -13.01 8.90
C PHE A 365 7.41 -13.43 8.15
N GLU A 366 6.35 -12.64 8.26
CA GLU A 366 5.11 -12.81 7.53
C GLU A 366 4.82 -11.55 6.71
N LEU A 367 4.35 -11.75 5.49
CA LEU A 367 3.73 -10.71 4.68
C LEU A 367 2.23 -10.97 4.65
N ARG A 368 1.43 -10.01 5.10
CA ARG A 368 -0.02 -10.12 5.18
C ARG A 368 -0.74 -9.12 4.28
N ASN A 369 -1.89 -9.52 3.75
CA ASN A 369 -2.83 -8.61 3.13
C ASN A 369 -3.53 -7.79 4.22
N ARG A 370 -3.51 -6.46 4.15
CA ARG A 370 -4.15 -5.62 5.19
C ARG A 370 -5.68 -5.78 5.23
N GLN A 371 -6.31 -5.84 4.06
CA GLN A 371 -7.77 -5.92 3.95
C GLN A 371 -8.30 -7.24 4.49
N THR A 372 -7.73 -8.36 4.04
CA THR A 372 -8.21 -9.70 4.44
C THR A 372 -7.55 -10.23 5.72
N THR A 373 -6.40 -9.68 6.12
CA THR A 373 -5.51 -10.15 7.20
C THR A 373 -4.83 -11.50 6.95
N ASP A 374 -5.01 -12.05 5.75
CA ASP A 374 -4.45 -13.34 5.36
C ASP A 374 -2.93 -13.24 5.20
N VAL A 375 -2.25 -14.32 5.58
CA VAL A 375 -0.82 -14.50 5.31
C VAL A 375 -0.65 -14.84 3.84
N ILE A 376 0.01 -13.95 3.11
CA ILE A 376 0.35 -14.13 1.69
C ILE A 376 1.64 -14.94 1.57
N TRP A 377 2.60 -14.64 2.44
CA TRP A 377 3.92 -15.25 2.41
C TRP A 377 4.54 -15.31 3.80
N THR A 378 5.38 -16.32 4.03
CA THR A 378 6.12 -16.48 5.28
C THR A 378 7.51 -17.05 5.01
N ILE A 379 8.48 -16.64 5.82
CA ILE A 379 9.83 -17.20 5.84
C ILE A 379 10.31 -17.38 7.28
N GLN A 380 10.93 -18.53 7.56
CA GLN A 380 11.58 -18.78 8.83
C GLN A 380 12.93 -18.04 8.85
N LEU A 381 13.19 -17.32 9.94
CA LEU A 381 14.45 -16.62 10.16
C LEU A 381 15.35 -17.53 11.01
N ASP A 382 16.58 -17.75 10.55
CA ASP A 382 17.51 -18.64 11.23
C ASP A 382 17.89 -18.08 12.62
N ASN A 383 17.88 -18.95 13.61
CA ASN A 383 18.03 -18.62 15.03
C ASN A 383 19.49 -18.59 15.49
N HIS A 384 20.44 -18.80 14.56
CA HIS A 384 21.79 -19.22 14.88
C HIS A 384 22.66 -18.21 15.67
N ASP A 385 22.27 -16.93 15.80
CA ASP A 385 23.14 -15.87 16.35
C ASP A 385 22.65 -15.14 17.61
N ARG A 386 21.67 -15.70 18.33
CA ARG A 386 21.09 -15.01 19.50
C ARG A 386 21.93 -14.98 20.78
N ARG A 387 23.06 -15.68 20.85
CA ARG A 387 23.89 -15.68 22.07
C ARG A 387 24.59 -14.34 22.35
N ARG A 388 24.55 -13.36 21.44
CA ARG A 388 25.30 -12.09 21.59
C ARG A 388 24.47 -10.83 21.86
N PHE A 389 23.14 -10.83 21.67
CA PHE A 389 22.36 -9.57 21.67
C PHE A 389 21.19 -9.46 22.66
N ARG A 390 21.00 -10.40 23.59
CA ARG A 390 20.02 -10.24 24.69
C ARG A 390 20.63 -10.60 26.05
N LYS A 391 21.21 -9.62 26.75
CA LYS A 391 21.05 -9.56 28.21
C LYS A 391 19.69 -8.90 28.46
N ARG A 392 18.64 -9.70 28.67
CA ARG A 392 17.37 -9.16 29.20
C ARG A 392 17.49 -9.00 30.73
N PRO A 393 16.84 -8.00 31.35
CA PRO A 393 16.81 -7.81 32.81
C PRO A 393 15.68 -8.56 33.54
N PHE A 394 14.95 -9.47 32.87
CA PHE A 394 13.67 -9.99 33.39
C PHE A 394 13.74 -11.23 34.30
N ASP A 395 14.93 -11.62 34.76
CA ASP A 395 15.08 -12.61 35.85
C ASP A 395 15.39 -11.90 37.18
N ALA A 396 14.43 -11.12 37.68
CA ALA A 396 14.44 -10.66 39.07
C ALA A 396 13.01 -10.35 39.53
N LYS A 397 12.25 -11.42 39.81
CA LYS A 397 11.21 -11.48 40.85
C LYS A 397 10.75 -12.94 40.97
N LYS A 398 11.45 -13.68 41.83
CA LYS A 398 10.85 -14.69 42.69
C LYS A 398 11.00 -14.19 44.12
#